data_AF-U1YH22-F1
#
_entry.id   AF-U1YH22-F1
#
_cell.length_a   1.000
_cell.length_b   1.000
_cell.length_c   1.000
_cell.angle_alpha   90.00
_cell.angle_beta   90.00
_cell.angle_gamma   90.00
#
_symmetry.space_group_name_H-M   'P 1'
#
loop_
_entity.id
_entity.type
_entity.pdbx_description
1 polymer ?
#
loop_
_entity_poly.entity_id
_entity_poly.type
_entity_poly.pdbx_seq_one_letter_code
_entity_poly.pdbx_strand_id
1 'polypeptide(L)'
;MAKSAKKTLLMAKLQTAAGTEAVPTGATDSILLRNLTATPLSTETVERALLRPYMGNAGQIVTTVYTQIEGEVELAGSGTPGKAPAWGGLLRGCGFAEVVEDAEVVYTPVSDDFEMLTLHYYLDGLFHKITDARGTVSFDISAKGIPFMRFRFMGVYHPITDQAAPTDVDFSAFQTPLGVNKKNTPQWSLGGYSGCLQSLNLDLANSLVWRSLISCEGAEITDRQPTGQISLELPKIADLNWPEMVRNAVLQPLSITHGTQPGNIVTLSAPGAQLSEPSYSEADNVAMLGMNMSLQPGQGNDDIKIVVS
;
A
#
# COMPACT_ATOMS: atom_id res chain seq x y z
N MET A 1 -15.91 -30.17 -4.63
CA MET A 1 -15.27 -29.67 -5.88
C MET A 1 -14.07 -28.81 -5.49
N ALA A 2 -13.04 -28.72 -6.33
CA ALA A 2 -11.89 -27.84 -6.09
C ALA A 2 -12.34 -26.37 -6.08
N LYS A 3 -11.81 -25.57 -5.15
CA LYS A 3 -12.11 -24.14 -5.05
C LYS A 3 -11.36 -23.37 -6.15
N SER A 4 -12.01 -22.39 -6.77
CA SER A 4 -11.40 -21.55 -7.81
C SER A 4 -10.89 -20.23 -7.25
N ALA A 5 -9.58 -19.96 -7.39
CA ALA A 5 -8.97 -18.67 -7.03
C ALA A 5 -9.52 -17.50 -7.86
N LYS A 6 -10.10 -17.75 -9.05
CA LYS A 6 -10.73 -16.71 -9.87
C LYS A 6 -12.04 -16.17 -9.28
N LYS A 7 -12.66 -16.92 -8.36
CA LYS A 7 -13.87 -16.50 -7.64
C LYS A 7 -13.51 -15.90 -6.28
N THR A 8 -12.56 -14.98 -6.34
CA THR A 8 -12.09 -14.20 -5.19
C THR A 8 -12.81 -12.85 -5.21
N LEU A 9 -13.29 -12.43 -4.04
CA LEU A 9 -13.83 -11.09 -3.83
C LEU A 9 -13.27 -10.56 -2.51
N LEU A 10 -12.77 -9.32 -2.53
CA LEU A 10 -12.46 -8.57 -1.32
C LEU A 10 -13.40 -7.37 -1.25
N MET A 11 -13.96 -7.14 -0.07
CA MET A 11 -14.65 -5.90 0.25
C MET A 11 -14.00 -5.27 1.46
N ALA A 12 -13.91 -3.94 1.50
CA ALA A 12 -13.24 -3.22 2.56
C ALA A 12 -14.07 -2.01 3.01
N LYS A 13 -14.25 -1.86 4.32
CA LYS A 13 -15.01 -0.75 4.90
C LYS A 13 -14.35 -0.24 6.16
N LEU A 14 -14.31 1.08 6.32
CA LEU A 14 -13.80 1.73 7.53
C LEU A 14 -14.67 1.43 8.73
N GLN A 15 -14.02 1.16 9.86
CA GLN A 15 -14.68 1.03 11.15
C GLN A 15 -14.80 2.38 11.85
N THR A 16 -15.85 2.52 12.66
CA THR A 16 -16.05 3.71 13.50
C THR A 16 -15.30 3.63 14.82
N ALA A 17 -15.03 2.42 15.31
CA ALA A 17 -14.30 2.18 16.55
C ALA A 17 -13.69 0.76 16.56
N ALA A 18 -12.64 0.58 17.36
CA ALA A 18 -12.01 -0.73 17.58
C ALA A 18 -13.02 -1.74 18.14
N GLY A 19 -12.97 -2.97 17.64
CA GLY A 19 -13.88 -4.05 18.01
C GLY A 19 -15.33 -3.86 17.54
N THR A 20 -15.64 -2.75 16.86
CA THR A 20 -16.96 -2.50 16.26
C THR A 20 -16.89 -2.81 14.78
N GLU A 21 -17.40 -3.97 14.40
CA GLU A 21 -17.44 -4.44 13.01
C GLU A 21 -18.21 -3.45 12.12
N ALA A 22 -17.58 -3.06 11.01
CA ALA A 22 -18.29 -2.46 9.90
C ALA A 22 -18.82 -3.57 8.99
N VAL A 23 -19.94 -3.35 8.31
CA VAL A 23 -20.51 -4.35 7.38
C VAL A 23 -20.30 -3.89 5.94
N PRO A 24 -19.23 -4.37 5.26
CA PRO A 24 -19.05 -4.18 3.82
C PRO A 24 -20.22 -4.73 3.00
N THR A 25 -20.60 -3.99 1.95
CA THR A 25 -21.63 -4.38 0.98
C THR A 25 -21.05 -4.48 -0.42
N GLY A 26 -21.59 -5.38 -1.25
CA GLY A 26 -21.11 -5.60 -2.62
C GLY A 26 -21.21 -4.33 -3.49
N ALA A 27 -22.27 -3.55 -3.29
CA ALA A 27 -22.57 -2.38 -4.11
C ALA A 27 -21.65 -1.17 -3.87
N THR A 28 -21.02 -1.03 -2.70
CA THR A 28 -20.21 0.17 -2.37
C THR A 28 -18.79 -0.13 -1.94
N ASP A 29 -18.53 -1.32 -1.41
CA ASP A 29 -17.31 -1.62 -0.66
C ASP A 29 -16.43 -2.67 -1.36
N SER A 30 -16.81 -3.13 -2.55
CA SER A 30 -16.05 -4.09 -3.35
C SER A 30 -14.77 -3.48 -3.89
N ILE A 31 -13.65 -4.19 -3.75
CA ILE A 31 -12.33 -3.72 -4.21
C ILE A 31 -11.88 -4.54 -5.41
N LEU A 32 -11.55 -3.86 -6.51
CA LEU A 32 -10.97 -4.50 -7.69
C LEU A 32 -9.47 -4.73 -7.47
N LEU A 33 -9.08 -5.97 -7.19
CA LEU A 33 -7.69 -6.35 -6.96
C LEU A 33 -7.15 -7.31 -8.02
N ARG A 34 -5.83 -7.30 -8.13
CA ARG A 34 -5.04 -8.37 -8.75
C ARG A 34 -4.02 -8.91 -7.74
N ASN A 35 -3.47 -10.09 -8.05
CA ASN A 35 -2.39 -10.70 -7.25
C ASN A 35 -2.71 -10.84 -5.74
N LEU A 36 -3.95 -11.20 -5.40
CA LEU A 36 -4.38 -11.35 -4.02
C LEU A 36 -3.78 -12.62 -3.38
N THR A 37 -3.16 -12.44 -2.23
CA THR A 37 -2.66 -13.53 -1.38
C THR A 37 -3.25 -13.37 0.01
N ALA A 38 -3.89 -14.42 0.53
CA ALA A 38 -4.44 -14.42 1.89
C ALA A 38 -3.72 -15.48 2.72
N THR A 39 -3.26 -15.08 3.91
CA THR A 39 -2.77 -15.98 4.96
C THR A 39 -3.88 -16.06 6.02
N PRO A 40 -4.81 -17.03 5.89
CA PRO A 40 -6.07 -17.03 6.66
C PRO A 40 -5.86 -17.19 8.17
N LEU A 41 -4.77 -17.84 8.57
CA LEU A 41 -4.43 -18.10 9.97
C LEU A 41 -2.92 -18.02 10.17
N SER A 42 -2.48 -17.00 10.91
CA SER A 42 -1.12 -16.85 11.43
C SER A 42 -1.15 -17.05 12.93
N THR A 43 -0.22 -17.84 13.47
CA THR A 43 -0.19 -18.18 14.89
C THR A 43 1.20 -18.07 15.48
N GLU A 44 1.30 -17.55 16.71
CA GLU A 44 2.49 -17.72 17.54
C GLU A 44 2.23 -18.83 18.54
N THR A 45 3.26 -19.63 18.83
CA THR A 45 3.14 -20.79 19.72
C THR A 45 4.26 -20.84 20.75
N VAL A 46 3.95 -21.41 21.91
CA VAL A 46 4.91 -21.68 22.98
C VAL A 46 5.05 -23.18 23.16
N GLU A 47 6.29 -23.67 23.17
CA GLU A 47 6.59 -25.07 23.42
C GLU A 47 6.35 -25.44 24.88
N ARG A 48 5.77 -26.63 25.08
CA ARG A 48 5.55 -27.18 26.42
C ARG A 48 6.82 -27.86 26.91
N ALA A 49 7.73 -27.13 27.55
CA ALA A 49 8.97 -27.68 28.11
C ALA A 49 8.73 -28.59 29.34
N LEU A 50 8.08 -29.73 29.15
CA LEU A 50 7.68 -30.66 30.20
C LEU A 50 8.80 -31.65 30.53
N LEU A 51 9.12 -31.77 31.82
CA LEU A 51 10.06 -32.79 32.30
C LEU A 51 9.38 -34.16 32.32
N ARG A 52 9.90 -35.11 31.55
CA ARG A 52 9.36 -36.48 31.42
C ARG A 52 10.50 -37.50 31.39
N PRO A 53 10.32 -38.72 31.94
CA PRO A 53 11.35 -39.76 31.94
C PRO A 53 11.51 -40.48 30.59
N TYR A 54 10.92 -39.95 29.52
CA TYR A 54 10.95 -40.52 28.17
C TYR A 54 11.13 -39.42 27.12
N MET A 55 11.70 -39.79 25.98
CA MET A 55 11.96 -38.88 24.85
C MET A 55 10.70 -38.72 23.98
N GLY A 56 10.45 -37.49 23.49
CA GLY A 56 9.36 -37.18 22.58
C GLY A 56 8.93 -35.71 22.63
N ASN A 57 8.29 -35.22 21.56
CA ASN A 57 7.78 -33.83 21.50
C ASN A 57 6.60 -33.65 22.48
N ALA A 58 6.62 -32.56 23.23
CA ALA A 58 5.60 -32.24 24.24
C ALA A 58 4.42 -31.40 23.70
N GLY A 59 4.48 -31.01 22.44
CA GLY A 59 3.51 -30.17 21.75
C GLY A 59 3.71 -28.68 22.03
N GLN A 60 2.93 -27.87 21.33
CA GLN A 60 2.94 -26.40 21.44
C GLN A 60 1.53 -25.88 21.74
N ILE A 61 1.45 -24.72 22.37
CA ILE A 61 0.19 -24.01 22.67
C ILE A 61 0.17 -22.72 21.87
N VAL A 62 -0.92 -22.44 21.17
CA VAL A 62 -1.12 -21.18 20.45
C VAL A 62 -1.36 -20.05 21.46
N THR A 63 -0.58 -18.97 21.35
CA THR A 63 -0.71 -17.78 22.21
C THR A 63 -1.35 -16.60 21.48
N THR A 64 -1.14 -16.53 20.18
CA THR A 64 -1.50 -15.37 19.36
C THR A 64 -2.11 -15.87 18.05
N VAL A 65 -3.17 -15.22 17.57
CA VAL A 65 -3.80 -15.56 16.28
C VAL A 65 -4.22 -14.29 15.54
N TYR A 66 -3.86 -14.20 14.26
CA TYR A 66 -4.29 -13.12 13.38
C TYR A 66 -4.38 -13.58 11.93
N THR A 67 -4.95 -12.73 11.07
CA THR A 67 -5.06 -12.97 9.63
C THR A 67 -4.32 -11.88 8.86
N GLN A 68 -3.72 -12.24 7.72
CA GLN A 68 -3.09 -11.29 6.81
C GLN A 68 -3.66 -11.43 5.41
N ILE A 69 -3.76 -10.30 4.71
CA ILE A 69 -4.16 -10.25 3.31
C ILE A 69 -3.34 -9.21 2.56
N GLU A 70 -2.91 -9.60 1.37
CA GLU A 70 -2.11 -8.79 0.46
C GLU A 70 -2.78 -8.75 -0.90
N GLY A 71 -2.71 -7.62 -1.58
CA GLY A 71 -3.24 -7.49 -2.92
C GLY A 71 -2.83 -6.18 -3.58
N GLU A 72 -2.95 -6.16 -4.91
CA GLU A 72 -2.59 -5.01 -5.71
C GLU A 72 -3.85 -4.35 -6.29
N VAL A 73 -3.91 -3.03 -6.23
CA VAL A 73 -4.96 -2.21 -6.84
C VAL A 73 -4.32 -1.29 -7.87
N GLU A 74 -4.90 -1.21 -9.05
CA GLU A 74 -4.39 -0.34 -10.11
C GLU A 74 -4.53 1.14 -9.73
N LEU A 75 -3.52 1.94 -10.05
CA LEU A 75 -3.47 3.35 -9.69
C LEU A 75 -4.17 4.19 -10.76
N ALA A 76 -5.40 4.59 -10.48
CA ALA A 76 -6.17 5.54 -11.27
C ALA A 76 -6.97 6.46 -10.34
N GLY A 77 -7.35 7.66 -10.80
CA GLY A 77 -8.23 8.53 -10.03
C GLY A 77 -9.68 8.00 -9.99
N SER A 78 -10.59 8.84 -9.51
CA SER A 78 -12.02 8.51 -9.36
C SER A 78 -12.84 8.72 -10.63
N GLY A 79 -12.26 9.36 -11.66
CA GLY A 79 -12.93 9.80 -12.88
C GLY A 79 -13.77 11.07 -12.69
N THR A 80 -13.80 11.68 -11.50
CA THR A 80 -14.53 12.93 -11.24
C THR A 80 -13.75 13.81 -10.26
N PRO A 81 -13.43 15.08 -10.59
CA PRO A 81 -12.76 16.00 -9.67
C PRO A 81 -13.50 16.11 -8.33
N GLY A 82 -12.74 16.22 -7.24
CA GLY A 82 -13.31 16.33 -5.88
C GLY A 82 -14.06 15.08 -5.38
N LYS A 83 -13.96 13.95 -6.09
CA LYS A 83 -14.51 12.66 -5.63
C LYS A 83 -13.38 11.74 -5.20
N ALA A 84 -13.48 11.17 -4.00
CA ALA A 84 -12.52 10.20 -3.51
C ALA A 84 -12.46 8.96 -4.44
N PRO A 85 -11.26 8.47 -4.81
CA PRO A 85 -11.10 7.22 -5.54
C PRO A 85 -11.57 6.03 -4.71
N ALA A 86 -11.99 4.95 -5.38
CA ALA A 86 -12.50 3.74 -4.74
C ALA A 86 -11.50 3.05 -3.79
N TRP A 87 -10.19 3.28 -3.99
CA TRP A 87 -9.12 2.77 -3.12
C TRP A 87 -8.80 3.66 -1.92
N GLY A 88 -9.44 4.83 -1.77
CA GLY A 88 -9.14 5.80 -0.70
C GLY A 88 -9.25 5.21 0.70
N GLY A 89 -10.30 4.42 0.95
CA GLY A 89 -10.48 3.72 2.22
C GLY A 89 -9.32 2.77 2.58
N LEU A 90 -8.66 2.17 1.59
CA LEU A 90 -7.50 1.31 1.82
C LEU A 90 -6.29 2.13 2.30
N LEU A 91 -6.02 3.30 1.71
CA LEU A 91 -4.97 4.19 2.19
C LEU A 91 -5.23 4.65 3.63
N ARG A 92 -6.49 4.93 3.97
CA ARG A 92 -6.87 5.30 5.33
C ARG A 92 -6.55 4.20 6.34
N GLY A 93 -6.82 2.94 6.00
CA GLY A 93 -6.38 1.78 6.78
C GLY A 93 -4.84 1.57 6.82
N CYS A 94 -4.09 2.27 5.97
CA CYS A 94 -2.62 2.33 6.00
C CYS A 94 -2.08 3.56 6.74
N GLY A 95 -2.93 4.34 7.42
CA GLY A 95 -2.50 5.49 8.21
C GLY A 95 -2.35 6.79 7.39
N PHE A 96 -3.21 6.99 6.40
CA PHE A 96 -3.40 8.29 5.74
C PHE A 96 -4.70 8.95 6.22
N ALA A 97 -4.69 10.27 6.40
CA ALA A 97 -5.90 11.08 6.41
C ALA A 97 -6.35 11.37 4.97
N GLU A 98 -7.66 11.51 4.77
CA GLU A 98 -8.28 11.91 3.51
C GLU A 98 -8.93 13.28 3.68
N VAL A 99 -8.57 14.22 2.81
CA VAL A 99 -9.20 15.54 2.73
C VAL A 99 -9.79 15.69 1.34
N VAL A 100 -11.11 15.84 1.26
CA VAL A 100 -11.84 16.05 0.02
C VAL A 100 -12.10 17.54 -0.16
N GLU A 101 -11.62 18.09 -1.26
CA GLU A 101 -11.86 19.47 -1.70
C GLU A 101 -12.71 19.49 -2.99
N ASP A 102 -13.09 20.67 -3.46
CA ASP A 102 -14.00 20.81 -4.62
C ASP A 102 -13.43 20.21 -5.92
N ALA A 103 -12.11 20.25 -6.10
CA ALA A 103 -11.43 19.80 -7.32
C ALA A 103 -10.47 18.62 -7.09
N GLU A 104 -10.03 18.40 -5.86
CA GLU A 104 -9.02 17.39 -5.56
C GLU A 104 -9.30 16.64 -4.25
N VAL A 105 -8.68 15.48 -4.12
CA VAL A 105 -8.66 14.69 -2.88
C VAL A 105 -7.23 14.46 -2.49
N VAL A 106 -6.89 14.85 -1.27
CA VAL A 106 -5.54 14.83 -0.73
C VAL A 106 -5.43 13.73 0.32
N TYR A 107 -4.39 12.92 0.22
CA TYR A 107 -3.99 11.96 1.24
C TYR A 107 -2.61 12.32 1.79
N THR A 108 -2.56 12.51 3.10
CA THR A 108 -1.32 12.73 3.87
C THR A 108 -1.26 11.74 5.00
N PRO A 109 -0.08 11.17 5.32
CA PRO A 109 0.07 10.29 6.47
C PRO A 109 -0.39 10.96 7.78
N VAL A 110 -0.67 10.15 8.80
CA VAL A 110 -0.89 10.59 10.18
C VAL A 110 0.09 9.87 11.12
N SER A 111 0.21 10.32 12.37
CA SER A 111 1.04 9.67 13.39
C SER A 111 0.22 9.05 14.53
N ASP A 112 -1.07 9.33 14.58
CA ASP A 112 -2.01 8.93 15.60
C ASP A 112 -3.40 8.72 14.98
N ASP A 113 -4.35 8.26 15.81
CA ASP A 113 -5.73 8.00 15.42
C ASP A 113 -5.87 7.18 14.12
N PHE A 114 -4.99 6.18 13.98
CA PHE A 114 -4.96 5.30 12.82
C PHE A 114 -6.29 4.56 12.66
N GLU A 115 -6.95 4.87 11.55
CA GLU A 115 -8.17 4.21 11.14
C GLU A 115 -7.93 2.74 10.81
N MET A 116 -9.01 1.96 10.86
CA MET A 116 -8.96 0.52 10.68
C MET A 116 -10.12 0.06 9.80
N LEU A 117 -9.93 -1.10 9.18
CA LEU A 117 -10.87 -1.65 8.20
C LEU A 117 -11.47 -2.96 8.70
N THR A 118 -12.75 -3.17 8.38
CA THR A 118 -13.31 -4.51 8.25
C THR A 118 -13.15 -4.97 6.81
N LEU A 119 -12.51 -6.12 6.63
CA LEU A 119 -12.29 -6.77 5.34
C LEU A 119 -13.12 -8.06 5.28
N HIS A 120 -13.89 -8.18 4.20
CA HIS A 120 -14.66 -9.37 3.87
C HIS A 120 -14.02 -10.04 2.65
N TYR A 121 -13.42 -11.21 2.86
CA TYR A 121 -12.74 -11.97 1.81
C TYR A 121 -13.50 -13.26 1.50
N TYR A 122 -13.95 -13.38 0.26
CA TYR A 122 -14.61 -14.57 -0.26
C TYR A 122 -13.68 -15.36 -1.18
N LEU A 123 -13.68 -16.67 -1.02
CA LEU A 123 -12.98 -17.62 -1.90
C LEU A 123 -13.90 -18.79 -2.26
N ASP A 124 -14.56 -18.70 -3.41
CA ASP A 124 -15.44 -19.74 -3.98
C ASP A 124 -16.36 -20.41 -2.92
N GLY A 125 -17.11 -19.60 -2.18
CA GLY A 125 -18.05 -20.04 -1.15
C GLY A 125 -17.48 -20.15 0.27
N LEU A 126 -16.19 -19.85 0.47
CA LEU A 126 -15.63 -19.61 1.80
C LEU A 126 -15.67 -18.11 2.10
N PHE A 127 -15.96 -17.76 3.34
CA PHE A 127 -15.98 -16.39 3.83
C PHE A 127 -15.04 -16.22 5.01
N HIS A 128 -14.17 -15.22 4.88
CA HIS A 128 -13.22 -14.79 5.89
C HIS A 128 -13.58 -13.38 6.28
N LYS A 129 -13.85 -13.19 7.57
CA LYS A 129 -14.02 -11.87 8.15
C LYS A 129 -12.74 -11.49 8.87
N ILE A 130 -12.25 -10.28 8.61
CA ILE A 130 -11.09 -9.71 9.25
C ILE A 130 -11.50 -8.34 9.78
N THR A 131 -11.49 -8.14 11.09
CA THR A 131 -11.80 -6.83 11.71
C THR A 131 -10.53 -6.19 12.24
N ASP A 132 -10.63 -4.90 12.56
CA ASP A 132 -9.57 -4.07 13.12
C ASP A 132 -8.29 -4.14 12.28
N ALA A 133 -8.46 -4.21 10.96
CA ALA A 133 -7.36 -4.41 10.04
C ALA A 133 -6.63 -3.08 9.79
N ARG A 134 -5.31 -3.10 9.99
CA ARG A 134 -4.39 -2.01 9.64
C ARG A 134 -3.33 -2.52 8.68
N GLY A 135 -2.73 -1.61 7.92
CA GLY A 135 -1.85 -2.02 6.83
C GLY A 135 -0.70 -1.09 6.49
N THR A 136 -0.01 -1.44 5.42
CA THR A 136 0.97 -0.62 4.72
C THR A 136 0.69 -0.63 3.22
N VAL A 137 1.22 0.37 2.51
CA VAL A 137 1.08 0.51 1.07
C VAL A 137 2.42 0.86 0.41
N SER A 138 2.67 0.27 -0.76
CA SER A 138 3.73 0.67 -1.68
C SER A 138 3.18 1.00 -3.06
N PHE A 139 3.78 1.95 -3.76
CA PHE A 139 3.42 2.42 -5.09
C PHE A 139 4.49 2.02 -6.10
N ASP A 140 4.08 1.52 -7.25
CA ASP A 140 4.96 1.21 -8.38
C ASP A 140 4.49 1.98 -9.62
N ILE A 141 5.38 2.80 -10.17
CA ILE A 141 5.17 3.57 -11.39
C ILE A 141 6.34 3.27 -12.33
N SER A 142 6.24 2.14 -13.03
CA SER A 142 7.25 1.67 -13.98
C SER A 142 6.81 1.87 -15.43
N ALA A 143 7.70 2.44 -16.25
CA ALA A 143 7.47 2.69 -17.67
C ALA A 143 7.08 1.40 -18.43
N LYS A 144 6.20 1.53 -19.44
CA LYS A 144 5.63 0.40 -20.21
C LYS A 144 4.72 -0.53 -19.39
N GLY A 145 4.43 -0.20 -18.12
CA GLY A 145 3.52 -0.93 -17.24
C GLY A 145 2.22 -0.18 -16.94
N ILE A 146 1.39 -0.79 -16.09
CA ILE A 146 0.23 -0.17 -15.44
C ILE A 146 0.64 0.15 -14.00
N PRO A 147 0.52 1.41 -13.54
CA PRO A 147 0.91 1.75 -12.18
C PRO A 147 -0.05 1.12 -11.17
N PHE A 148 0.43 0.75 -9.99
CA PHE A 148 -0.38 0.08 -8.98
C PHE A 148 0.10 0.36 -7.56
N MET A 149 -0.81 0.12 -6.62
CA MET A 149 -0.57 0.12 -5.18
C MET A 149 -0.62 -1.31 -4.69
N ARG A 150 0.40 -1.72 -3.91
CA ARG A 150 0.39 -3.00 -3.20
C ARG A 150 0.07 -2.74 -1.74
N PHE A 151 -1.01 -3.35 -1.28
CA PHE A 151 -1.46 -3.27 0.09
C PHE A 151 -1.14 -4.56 0.83
N ARG A 152 -0.75 -4.41 2.10
CA ARG A 152 -0.66 -5.52 3.05
C ARG A 152 -1.41 -5.13 4.32
N PHE A 153 -2.42 -5.91 4.67
CA PHE A 153 -3.23 -5.72 5.86
C PHE A 153 -3.06 -6.90 6.83
N MET A 154 -3.21 -6.59 8.10
CA MET A 154 -3.28 -7.55 9.19
C MET A 154 -4.42 -7.17 10.12
N GLY A 155 -5.19 -8.16 10.58
CA GLY A 155 -6.33 -7.91 11.46
C GLY A 155 -6.77 -9.15 12.24
N VAL A 156 -7.82 -8.96 13.03
CA VAL A 156 -8.40 -9.97 13.92
C VAL A 156 -8.94 -11.14 13.10
N TYR A 157 -8.51 -12.35 13.49
CA TYR A 157 -9.05 -13.59 12.96
C TYR A 157 -10.47 -13.82 13.46
N HIS A 158 -11.36 -14.19 12.55
CA HIS A 158 -12.67 -14.76 12.86
C HIS A 158 -12.79 -16.16 12.26
N PRO A 159 -13.58 -17.07 12.87
CA PRO A 159 -13.84 -18.39 12.30
C PRO A 159 -14.33 -18.31 10.85
N ILE A 160 -13.68 -19.06 9.97
CA ILE A 160 -14.02 -19.12 8.55
C ILE A 160 -15.31 -19.91 8.40
N THR A 161 -16.26 -19.38 7.63
CA THR A 161 -17.57 -20.01 7.40
C THR A 161 -17.83 -20.24 5.92
N ASP A 162 -18.68 -21.22 5.60
CA ASP A 162 -19.21 -21.36 4.26
C ASP A 162 -20.30 -20.29 4.01
N GLN A 163 -20.04 -19.39 3.07
CA GLN A 163 -20.99 -18.36 2.66
C GLN A 163 -20.70 -17.96 1.21
N ALA A 164 -21.76 -17.84 0.41
CA ALA A 164 -21.64 -17.38 -0.97
C ALA A 164 -21.23 -15.89 -1.01
N ALA A 165 -20.42 -15.53 -2.02
CA ALA A 165 -20.14 -14.13 -2.30
C ALA A 165 -21.45 -13.37 -2.65
N PRO A 166 -21.56 -12.09 -2.29
CA PRO A 166 -22.67 -11.25 -2.71
C PRO A 166 -22.83 -11.23 -4.24
N THR A 167 -24.05 -11.04 -4.71
CA THR A 167 -24.36 -10.98 -6.16
C THR A 167 -24.42 -9.57 -6.71
N ASP A 168 -24.47 -8.56 -5.84
CA ASP A 168 -24.58 -7.13 -6.12
C ASP A 168 -23.21 -6.42 -6.15
N VAL A 169 -22.14 -7.16 -6.47
CA VAL A 169 -20.77 -6.64 -6.56
C VAL A 169 -20.68 -5.58 -7.65
N ASP A 170 -20.20 -4.39 -7.30
CA ASP A 170 -19.94 -3.30 -8.24
C ASP A 170 -18.48 -2.83 -8.18
N PHE A 171 -17.85 -2.69 -9.35
CA PHE A 171 -16.50 -2.15 -9.53
C PHE A 171 -16.49 -0.87 -10.37
N SER A 172 -17.65 -0.29 -10.68
CA SER A 172 -17.79 0.88 -11.56
C SER A 172 -17.04 2.12 -11.08
N ALA A 173 -16.73 2.20 -9.78
CA ALA A 173 -15.91 3.26 -9.19
C ALA A 173 -14.42 3.13 -9.55
N PHE A 174 -13.93 1.94 -9.91
CA PHE A 174 -12.56 1.74 -10.40
C PHE A 174 -12.46 2.11 -11.87
N GLN A 175 -11.62 3.10 -12.16
CA GLN A 175 -11.36 3.54 -13.53
C GLN A 175 -10.32 2.65 -14.19
N THR A 176 -10.43 2.42 -15.50
CA THR A 176 -9.38 1.78 -16.28
C THR A 176 -8.11 2.62 -16.20
N PRO A 177 -6.97 2.07 -15.72
CA PRO A 177 -5.75 2.84 -15.56
C PRO A 177 -5.12 3.18 -16.91
N LEU A 178 -4.32 4.24 -16.92
CA LEU A 178 -3.48 4.59 -18.05
C LEU A 178 -2.13 3.89 -17.92
N GLY A 179 -1.57 3.42 -19.04
CA GLY A 179 -0.20 2.89 -19.03
C GLY A 179 0.82 3.99 -18.76
N VAL A 180 1.89 3.69 -18.03
CA VAL A 180 2.98 4.63 -17.73
C VAL A 180 3.81 4.85 -19.01
N ASN A 181 3.73 6.07 -19.55
CA ASN A 181 4.45 6.50 -20.74
C ASN A 181 4.51 8.03 -20.79
N LYS A 182 5.28 8.59 -21.73
CA LYS A 182 5.46 10.05 -21.87
C LYS A 182 4.15 10.85 -22.02
N LYS A 183 3.11 10.27 -22.63
CA LYS A 183 1.82 10.94 -22.81
C LYS A 183 1.02 10.97 -21.50
N ASN A 184 1.00 9.85 -20.79
CA ASN A 184 0.15 9.65 -19.63
C ASN A 184 0.84 10.01 -18.31
N THR A 185 2.16 10.15 -18.27
CA THR A 185 2.95 10.60 -17.12
C THR A 185 3.70 11.86 -17.52
N PRO A 186 3.01 13.00 -17.67
CA PRO A 186 3.57 14.18 -18.31
C PRO A 186 4.63 14.88 -17.49
N GLN A 187 4.67 14.69 -16.16
CA GLN A 187 5.55 15.41 -15.25
C GLN A 187 6.15 14.47 -14.21
N TRP A 188 7.46 14.56 -14.02
CA TRP A 188 8.15 14.04 -12.85
C TRP A 188 9.39 14.91 -12.58
N SER A 189 9.86 14.95 -11.35
CA SER A 189 11.06 15.70 -11.00
C SER A 189 11.72 15.17 -9.73
N LEU A 190 13.05 15.26 -9.67
CA LEU A 190 13.86 15.08 -8.47
C LEU A 190 14.71 16.35 -8.29
N GLY A 191 14.30 17.21 -7.36
CA GLY A 191 14.82 18.56 -7.25
C GLY A 191 14.46 19.37 -8.51
N GLY A 192 15.48 19.97 -9.12
CA GLY A 192 15.35 20.65 -10.40
C GLY A 192 15.48 19.73 -11.63
N TYR A 193 15.79 18.44 -11.46
CA TYR A 193 16.03 17.53 -12.57
C TYR A 193 14.75 16.84 -13.04
N SER A 194 14.57 16.78 -14.36
CA SER A 194 13.55 15.96 -15.05
C SER A 194 14.17 15.38 -16.32
N GLY A 195 14.09 14.07 -16.49
CA GLY A 195 14.68 13.35 -17.63
C GLY A 195 13.87 12.13 -18.05
N CYS A 196 14.54 11.11 -18.60
CA CYS A 196 13.91 9.83 -18.89
C CYS A 196 13.89 8.96 -17.62
N LEU A 197 12.70 8.73 -17.08
CA LEU A 197 12.46 7.87 -15.92
C LEU A 197 12.06 6.46 -16.39
N GLN A 198 12.71 5.44 -15.83
CA GLN A 198 12.36 4.04 -16.07
C GLN A 198 11.36 3.53 -15.03
N SER A 199 11.62 3.80 -13.75
CA SER A 199 10.73 3.39 -12.66
C SER A 199 10.87 4.30 -11.45
N LEU A 200 9.75 4.43 -10.73
CA LEU A 200 9.70 5.00 -9.40
C LEU A 200 8.87 4.09 -8.49
N ASN A 201 9.49 3.64 -7.41
CA ASN A 201 8.84 2.90 -6.35
C ASN A 201 8.89 3.71 -5.07
N LEU A 202 7.76 3.81 -4.36
CA LEU A 202 7.66 4.45 -3.05
C LEU A 202 6.99 3.47 -2.09
N ASP A 203 7.56 3.25 -0.93
CA ASP A 203 6.96 2.41 0.12
C ASP A 203 6.76 3.26 1.37
N LEU A 204 5.53 3.27 1.87
CA LEU A 204 5.22 3.89 3.15
C LEU A 204 5.99 3.19 4.29
N ALA A 205 6.19 1.87 4.15
CA ALA A 205 6.97 1.04 5.06
C ALA A 205 6.53 1.22 6.53
N ASN A 206 5.24 1.05 6.79
CA ASN A 206 4.72 0.98 8.16
C ASN A 206 5.26 -0.26 8.89
N SER A 207 5.73 -0.06 10.12
CA SER A 207 6.02 -1.12 11.09
C SER A 207 4.72 -1.65 11.67
N LEU A 208 4.13 -2.63 10.97
CA LEU A 208 2.88 -3.29 11.31
C LEU A 208 3.14 -4.51 12.21
N VAL A 209 2.69 -4.43 13.47
CA VAL A 209 2.91 -5.49 14.47
C VAL A 209 1.59 -5.97 15.06
N TRP A 210 1.48 -7.28 15.29
CA TRP A 210 0.38 -7.82 16.06
C TRP A 210 0.77 -7.77 17.53
N ARG A 211 0.15 -6.87 18.29
CA ARG A 211 0.41 -6.77 19.72
C ARG A 211 -0.52 -7.72 20.42
N SER A 212 0.03 -8.75 21.07
CA SER A 212 -0.74 -9.65 21.93
C SER A 212 -0.28 -9.47 23.38
N LEU A 213 -1.08 -8.76 24.17
CA LEU A 213 -0.85 -8.48 25.58
C LEU A 213 -2.04 -8.98 26.42
N ILE A 214 -1.84 -9.13 27.72
CA ILE A 214 -2.94 -9.48 28.63
C ILE A 214 -3.98 -8.36 28.58
N SER A 215 -5.22 -8.70 28.21
CA SER A 215 -6.38 -7.79 28.12
C SER A 215 -6.39 -6.82 26.92
N CYS A 216 -5.38 -6.80 26.06
CA CYS A 216 -5.42 -6.03 24.82
C CYS A 216 -4.65 -6.72 23.70
N GLU A 217 -5.30 -6.83 22.54
CA GLU A 217 -4.72 -7.46 21.37
C GLU A 217 -5.19 -6.75 20.10
N GLY A 218 -4.32 -6.61 19.10
CA GLY A 218 -4.68 -5.99 17.83
C GLY A 218 -3.50 -5.69 16.91
N ALA A 219 -3.84 -5.36 15.66
CA ALA A 219 -2.87 -4.88 14.67
C ALA A 219 -2.54 -3.41 14.94
N GLU A 220 -1.26 -3.08 15.12
CA GLU A 220 -0.82 -1.71 15.40
C GLU A 220 0.24 -1.25 14.40
N ILE A 221 0.11 0.01 13.96
CA ILE A 221 1.16 0.73 13.24
C ILE A 221 1.98 1.45 14.31
N THR A 222 3.23 1.00 14.50
CA THR A 222 4.08 1.48 15.60
C THR A 222 5.12 2.50 15.19
N ASP A 223 5.49 2.48 13.92
CA ASP A 223 6.43 3.40 13.30
C ASP A 223 6.18 3.39 11.79
N ARG A 224 6.74 4.38 11.09
CA ARG A 224 6.73 4.46 9.64
C ARG A 224 8.11 4.94 9.19
N GLN A 225 8.73 4.22 8.24
CA GLN A 225 10.04 4.56 7.71
C GLN A 225 10.00 4.63 6.17
N PRO A 226 9.42 5.69 5.58
CA PRO A 226 9.16 5.73 4.14
C PRO A 226 10.44 5.60 3.32
N THR A 227 10.41 4.72 2.33
CA THR A 227 11.55 4.44 1.44
C THR A 227 11.12 4.52 -0.02
N GLY A 228 12.09 4.48 -0.93
CA GLY A 228 11.79 4.32 -2.34
C GLY A 228 12.99 3.92 -3.16
N GLN A 229 12.75 3.64 -4.43
CA GLN A 229 13.77 3.35 -5.42
C GLN A 229 13.45 4.09 -6.70
N ILE A 230 14.47 4.67 -7.32
CA ILE A 230 14.35 5.39 -8.59
C ILE A 230 15.34 4.81 -9.60
N SER A 231 14.90 4.61 -10.83
CA SER A 231 15.75 4.25 -11.97
C SER A 231 15.50 5.21 -13.13
N LEU A 232 16.56 5.84 -13.64
CA LEU A 232 16.52 6.84 -14.70
C LEU A 232 17.71 6.69 -15.66
N GLU A 233 17.59 7.21 -16.88
CA GLU A 233 18.74 7.25 -17.80
C GLU A 233 19.86 8.10 -17.20
N LEU A 234 21.11 7.60 -17.24
CA LEU A 234 22.25 8.24 -16.59
C LEU A 234 22.38 9.71 -17.05
N PRO A 235 22.16 10.69 -16.15
CA PRO A 235 22.17 12.09 -16.53
C PRO A 235 23.59 12.62 -16.62
N LYS A 236 23.75 13.77 -17.27
CA LYS A 236 24.98 14.54 -17.12
C LYS A 236 25.07 15.05 -15.69
N ILE A 237 26.27 15.08 -15.14
CA ILE A 237 26.54 15.63 -13.79
C ILE A 237 26.09 17.10 -13.67
N ALA A 238 26.12 17.85 -14.78
CA ALA A 238 25.62 19.24 -14.82
C ALA A 238 24.10 19.36 -14.64
N ASP A 239 23.34 18.33 -15.04
CA ASP A 239 21.87 18.32 -14.95
C ASP A 239 21.40 17.74 -13.60
N LEU A 240 22.11 16.73 -13.10
CA LEU A 240 21.90 16.13 -11.78
C LEU A 240 23.23 15.69 -11.18
N ASN A 241 23.74 16.45 -10.21
CA ASN A 241 24.97 16.10 -9.50
C ASN A 241 24.71 15.09 -8.38
N TRP A 242 24.19 13.92 -8.75
CA TRP A 242 23.86 12.84 -7.82
C TRP A 242 25.02 12.39 -6.92
N PRO A 243 26.32 12.39 -7.33
CA PRO A 243 27.40 11.99 -6.43
C PRO A 243 27.55 12.96 -5.25
N GLU A 244 27.48 14.27 -5.50
CA GLU A 244 27.55 15.27 -4.41
C GLU A 244 26.31 15.22 -3.53
N MET A 245 25.13 15.00 -4.11
CA MET A 245 23.89 14.85 -3.36
C MET A 245 23.95 13.65 -2.41
N VAL A 246 24.44 12.50 -2.87
CA VAL A 246 24.63 11.29 -2.04
C VAL A 246 25.69 11.54 -0.97
N ARG A 247 26.87 12.08 -1.34
CA ARG A 247 27.98 12.30 -0.39
C ARG A 247 27.61 13.26 0.73
N ASN A 248 26.81 14.28 0.43
CA ASN A 248 26.44 15.32 1.38
C ASN A 248 25.04 15.09 1.99
N ALA A 249 24.38 13.97 1.68
CA ALA A 249 23.02 13.65 2.14
C ALA A 249 22.00 14.78 1.87
N VAL A 250 22.05 15.38 0.67
CA VAL A 250 21.17 16.50 0.31
C VAL A 250 19.76 16.00 0.02
N LEU A 251 18.77 16.56 0.70
CA LEU A 251 17.35 16.31 0.42
C LEU A 251 16.92 17.01 -0.86
N GLN A 252 16.15 16.31 -1.69
CA GLN A 252 15.51 16.89 -2.87
C GLN A 252 14.00 16.62 -2.87
N PRO A 253 13.18 17.62 -3.25
CA PRO A 253 11.77 17.36 -3.48
C PRO A 253 11.60 16.37 -4.64
N LEU A 254 10.72 15.39 -4.47
CA LEU A 254 10.36 14.40 -5.48
C LEU A 254 8.89 14.59 -5.83
N SER A 255 8.55 14.53 -7.11
CA SER A 255 7.17 14.57 -7.57
C SER A 255 7.00 13.77 -8.85
N ILE A 256 5.87 13.10 -9.00
CA ILE A 256 5.43 12.45 -10.23
C ILE A 256 3.93 12.65 -10.40
N THR A 257 3.51 12.98 -11.61
CA THR A 257 2.09 13.14 -11.96
C THR A 257 1.74 12.18 -13.07
N HIS A 258 0.75 11.33 -12.82
CA HIS A 258 0.21 10.36 -13.75
C HIS A 258 -1.26 10.65 -14.02
N GLY A 259 -1.66 10.67 -15.28
CA GLY A 259 -2.99 11.09 -15.72
C GLY A 259 -2.97 12.40 -16.51
N THR A 260 -4.06 12.66 -17.23
CA THR A 260 -4.20 13.85 -18.10
C THR A 260 -5.59 14.47 -18.08
N GLN A 261 -6.59 13.76 -17.53
CA GLN A 261 -7.98 14.22 -17.46
C GLN A 261 -8.31 14.53 -15.99
N PRO A 262 -8.99 15.66 -15.70
CA PRO A 262 -9.49 15.94 -14.37
C PRO A 262 -10.34 14.79 -13.81
N GLY A 263 -10.18 14.51 -12.53
CA GLY A 263 -10.69 13.36 -11.80
C GLY A 263 -9.83 12.11 -11.93
N ASN A 264 -8.85 12.10 -12.83
CA ASN A 264 -8.00 10.95 -13.16
C ASN A 264 -6.50 11.26 -13.10
N ILE A 265 -6.12 12.41 -12.58
CA ILE A 265 -4.72 12.77 -12.33
C ILE A 265 -4.38 12.33 -10.91
N VAL A 266 -3.33 11.52 -10.76
CA VAL A 266 -2.75 11.13 -9.49
C VAL A 266 -1.33 11.67 -9.41
N THR A 267 -1.08 12.52 -8.43
CA THR A 267 0.24 13.08 -8.13
C THR A 267 0.76 12.49 -6.83
N LEU A 268 1.96 11.92 -6.87
CA LEU A 268 2.69 11.53 -5.67
C LEU A 268 3.86 12.48 -5.50
N SER A 269 4.06 12.94 -4.27
CA SER A 269 5.12 13.88 -3.94
C SER A 269 5.72 13.58 -2.58
N ALA A 270 7.00 13.89 -2.43
CA ALA A 270 7.72 13.85 -1.16
C ALA A 270 8.59 15.12 -1.08
N PRO A 271 8.57 15.86 0.04
CA PRO A 271 9.29 17.12 0.17
C PRO A 271 10.81 16.92 0.26
N GLY A 272 11.28 15.78 0.78
CA GLY A 272 12.70 15.48 0.92
C GLY A 272 13.03 14.02 0.65
N ALA A 273 13.50 13.71 -0.56
CA ALA A 273 14.13 12.43 -0.88
C ALA A 273 15.65 12.54 -0.69
N GLN A 274 16.20 11.74 0.23
CA GLN A 274 17.64 11.56 0.37
C GLN A 274 18.09 10.36 -0.47
N LEU A 275 19.02 10.60 -1.41
CA LEU A 275 19.54 9.56 -2.28
C LEU A 275 20.68 8.77 -1.63
N SER A 276 20.76 7.48 -1.94
CA SER A 276 21.78 6.57 -1.44
C SER A 276 22.05 5.45 -2.44
N GLU A 277 23.16 4.73 -2.24
CA GLU A 277 23.51 3.51 -2.96
C GLU A 277 23.38 3.62 -4.51
N PRO A 278 24.04 4.61 -5.14
CA PRO A 278 23.98 4.75 -6.60
C PRO A 278 24.60 3.53 -7.27
N SER A 279 23.89 3.00 -8.26
CA SER A 279 24.31 1.85 -9.05
C SER A 279 24.08 2.11 -10.53
N TYR A 280 24.98 1.61 -11.38
CA TYR A 280 24.80 1.63 -12.81
C TYR A 280 24.25 0.29 -13.29
N SER A 281 23.33 0.37 -14.24
CA SER A 281 22.83 -0.77 -14.99
C SER A 281 22.74 -0.41 -16.47
N GLU A 282 22.39 -1.38 -17.29
CA GLU A 282 22.23 -1.20 -18.73
C GLU A 282 20.83 -1.67 -19.13
N ALA A 283 20.16 -0.86 -19.96
CA ALA A 283 18.90 -1.22 -20.59
C ALA A 283 18.87 -0.69 -22.03
N ASP A 284 18.55 -1.54 -23.00
CA ASP A 284 18.47 -1.19 -24.42
C ASP A 284 19.76 -0.52 -24.97
N ASN A 285 20.93 -0.94 -24.48
CA ASN A 285 22.27 -0.40 -24.70
C ASN A 285 22.46 1.06 -24.21
N VAL A 286 21.65 1.48 -23.24
CA VAL A 286 21.71 2.80 -22.58
C VAL A 286 22.10 2.61 -21.12
N ALA A 287 23.02 3.43 -20.63
CA ALA A 287 23.42 3.42 -19.23
C ALA A 287 22.31 4.03 -18.35
N MET A 288 21.95 3.31 -17.29
CA MET A 288 20.92 3.70 -16.33
C MET A 288 21.57 3.97 -14.96
N LEU A 289 20.93 4.84 -14.18
CA LEU A 289 21.26 5.15 -12.79
C LEU A 289 20.11 4.68 -11.90
N GLY A 290 20.38 3.70 -11.04
CA GLY A 290 19.51 3.26 -9.96
C GLY A 290 19.97 3.84 -8.63
N MET A 291 19.04 4.34 -7.81
CA MET A 291 19.33 4.87 -6.47
C MET A 291 18.22 4.48 -5.49
N ASN A 292 18.61 4.24 -4.24
CA ASN A 292 17.69 4.08 -3.12
C ASN A 292 17.37 5.45 -2.50
N MET A 293 16.18 5.59 -1.95
CA MET A 293 15.70 6.83 -1.35
C MET A 293 15.18 6.58 0.06
N SER A 294 15.56 7.46 0.99
CA SER A 294 14.86 7.65 2.25
C SER A 294 14.01 8.92 2.10
N LEU A 295 12.69 8.79 2.28
CA LEU A 295 11.77 9.92 2.16
C LEU A 295 11.56 10.50 3.55
N GLN A 296 11.84 11.79 3.69
CA GLN A 296 11.83 12.51 4.94
C GLN A 296 10.76 13.59 4.93
N PRO A 297 10.17 13.90 6.09
CA PRO A 297 9.14 14.92 6.17
C PRO A 297 9.78 16.30 6.08
N GLY A 298 9.05 17.23 5.46
CA GLY A 298 9.39 18.64 5.44
C GLY A 298 8.77 19.39 6.61
N GLN A 299 7.50 19.12 6.90
CA GLN A 299 6.65 19.72 7.94
C GLN A 299 5.72 18.66 8.56
N GLY A 300 6.24 17.84 9.46
CA GLY A 300 5.43 16.87 10.21
C GLY A 300 5.09 15.62 9.40
N ASN A 301 3.81 15.36 9.12
CA ASN A 301 3.35 14.14 8.46
C ASN A 301 3.23 14.28 6.93
N ASP A 302 4.23 14.86 6.29
CA ASP A 302 4.24 15.13 4.85
C ASP A 302 5.31 14.33 4.08
N ASP A 303 5.84 13.23 4.66
CA ASP A 303 6.86 12.38 4.03
C ASP A 303 6.48 11.93 2.62
N ILE A 304 5.20 11.60 2.42
CA ILE A 304 4.58 11.27 1.13
C ILE A 304 3.22 11.96 1.11
N LYS A 305 2.90 12.66 0.02
CA LYS A 305 1.58 13.24 -0.24
C LYS A 305 1.04 12.70 -1.56
N ILE A 306 -0.22 12.28 -1.56
CA ILE A 306 -0.94 11.83 -2.74
C ILE A 306 -2.08 12.81 -3.01
N VAL A 307 -2.21 13.27 -4.24
CA VAL A 307 -3.31 14.15 -4.66
C VAL A 307 -3.99 13.52 -5.86
N VAL A 308 -5.31 13.43 -5.81
CA VAL A 308 -6.15 12.99 -6.93
C VAL A 308 -6.97 14.17 -7.41
N SER A 309 -6.80 14.57 -8.67
CA SER A 309 -7.44 15.75 -9.27
C SER A 309 -7.96 15.51 -10.68
#